data_AF-A0A8J6RF92-F1
#
_entry.id   AF-A0A8J6RF92-F1
#
_cell.length_a   1.000
_cell.length_b   1.000
_cell.length_c   1.000
_cell.angle_alpha   90.00
_cell.angle_beta   90.00
_cell.angle_gamma   90.00
#
_symmetry.space_group_name_H-M   'P 1'
#
loop_
_entity.id
_entity.type
_entity.pdbx_description
1 polymer ?
#
loop_
_entity_poly.entity_id
_entity_poly.type
_entity_poly.pdbx_seq_one_letter_code
_entity_poly.pdbx_strand_id
1 'polypeptide(L)'
;MIDSPSSGTAKESNAFPINVRSFKIAGFLIGFGLGGFIDAIVLHMLLQWHHLVSGRVPSNTLVGLQRNVVWDGVLSAGMWLVIVVGLAVLWRSVQQAPIVPLTTSAFVGWILIGWGGFQLFDSVFFHALLGLHHIRPGPNYLVYDAAFFLIGFVLIGLGFLMTRNQVDG
;
A
#
# COMPACT_ATOMS: atom_id res chain seq x y z
N MET A 1 -39.20 -38.42 46.21
CA MET A 1 -39.21 -38.04 44.78
C MET A 1 -39.05 -36.52 44.75
N ILE A 2 -37.80 -36.06 44.68
CA ILE A 2 -37.44 -34.64 44.63
C ILE A 2 -36.57 -34.52 43.38
N ASP A 3 -37.15 -34.00 42.30
CA ASP A 3 -36.38 -33.68 41.09
C ASP A 3 -35.61 -32.39 41.33
N SER A 4 -34.29 -32.47 41.18
CA SER A 4 -33.42 -31.29 41.08
C SER A 4 -33.22 -30.95 39.60
N PRO A 5 -33.47 -29.70 39.15
CA PRO A 5 -33.02 -29.27 37.84
C PRO A 5 -31.64 -28.63 37.97
N SER A 6 -30.61 -29.31 37.44
CA SER A 6 -29.36 -28.64 37.10
C SER A 6 -28.84 -29.16 35.76
N SER A 7 -29.19 -28.46 34.70
CA SER A 7 -28.36 -28.42 33.49
C SER A 7 -28.33 -26.97 33.02
N GLY A 8 -27.48 -26.17 33.67
CA GLY A 8 -27.04 -24.89 33.12
C GLY A 8 -26.28 -25.19 31.85
N THR A 9 -26.94 -24.99 30.71
CA THR A 9 -26.30 -24.97 29.40
C THR A 9 -25.25 -23.87 29.42
N ALA A 10 -23.98 -24.25 29.33
CA ALA A 10 -22.91 -23.32 29.08
C ALA A 10 -23.25 -22.56 27.80
N LYS A 11 -23.57 -21.27 27.94
CA LYS A 11 -23.67 -20.34 26.81
C LYS A 11 -22.34 -20.42 26.08
N GLU A 12 -22.34 -21.00 24.89
CA GLU A 12 -21.25 -20.83 23.92
C GLU A 12 -20.97 -19.32 23.85
N SER A 13 -19.78 -18.93 24.29
CA SER A 13 -19.31 -17.57 24.09
C SER A 13 -19.21 -17.38 22.58
N ASN A 14 -20.15 -16.62 22.00
CA ASN A 14 -20.05 -16.10 20.65
C ASN A 14 -18.84 -15.15 20.60
N ALA A 15 -17.64 -15.71 20.58
CA ALA A 15 -16.42 -14.97 20.35
C ALA A 15 -16.49 -14.48 18.91
N PHE A 16 -16.73 -13.19 18.72
CA PHE A 16 -16.69 -12.56 17.41
C PHE A 16 -15.33 -12.89 16.77
N PRO A 17 -15.28 -13.39 15.52
CA PRO A 17 -14.02 -13.74 14.90
C PRO A 17 -13.17 -12.48 14.72
N ILE A 18 -12.00 -12.45 15.37
CA ILE A 18 -11.04 -11.35 15.27
C ILE A 18 -10.54 -11.26 13.82
N ASN A 19 -10.82 -10.15 13.15
CA ASN A 19 -10.51 -10.01 11.72
C ASN A 19 -9.09 -9.49 11.45
N VAL A 20 -8.08 -10.25 11.92
CA VAL A 20 -6.65 -9.91 11.73
C VAL A 20 -6.32 -9.74 10.25
N ARG A 21 -6.84 -10.63 9.39
CA ARG A 21 -6.54 -10.63 7.95
C ARG A 21 -6.98 -9.35 7.26
N SER A 22 -8.18 -8.86 7.55
CA SER A 22 -8.67 -7.61 6.93
C SER A 22 -7.85 -6.40 7.36
N PHE A 23 -7.36 -6.33 8.61
CA PHE A 23 -6.46 -5.26 9.03
C PHE A 23 -5.12 -5.29 8.29
N LYS A 24 -4.56 -6.48 8.06
CA LYS A 24 -3.33 -6.66 7.26
C LYS A 24 -3.54 -6.19 5.81
N ILE A 25 -4.65 -6.62 5.19
CA ILE A 25 -5.03 -6.23 3.83
C ILE A 25 -5.26 -4.72 3.75
N ALA A 26 -5.98 -4.14 4.71
CA ALA A 26 -6.22 -2.71 4.76
C ALA A 26 -4.92 -1.92 4.84
N GLY A 27 -4.02 -2.28 5.77
CA GLY A 27 -2.71 -1.65 5.90
C GLY A 27 -1.90 -1.74 4.62
N PHE A 28 -1.85 -2.91 3.99
CA PHE A 28 -1.17 -3.11 2.71
C PHE A 28 -1.75 -2.22 1.59
N LEU A 29 -3.08 -2.20 1.40
CA LEU A 29 -3.72 -1.41 0.36
C LEU A 29 -3.51 0.09 0.58
N ILE A 30 -3.67 0.57 1.81
CA ILE A 30 -3.40 1.96 2.18
C ILE A 30 -1.95 2.30 1.86
N GLY A 31 -0.99 1.46 2.26
CA GLY A 31 0.43 1.63 1.97
C GLY A 31 0.75 1.67 0.49
N PHE A 32 0.21 0.71 -0.29
CA PHE A 32 0.44 0.62 -1.74
C PHE A 32 -0.07 1.86 -2.46
N GLY A 33 -1.30 2.28 -2.15
CA GLY A 33 -1.88 3.48 -2.72
C GLY A 33 -1.15 4.76 -2.28
N LEU A 34 -0.73 4.86 -1.02
CA LEU A 34 0.08 6.00 -0.55
C LEU A 34 1.43 6.07 -1.26
N GLY A 35 2.11 4.93 -1.46
CA GLY A 35 3.38 4.86 -2.17
C GLY A 35 3.26 5.48 -3.57
N GLY A 36 2.28 5.03 -4.37
CA GLY A 36 2.09 5.55 -5.72
C GLY A 36 1.52 6.96 -5.78
N PHE A 37 0.73 7.36 -4.81
CA PHE A 37 0.21 8.73 -4.75
C PHE A 37 1.30 9.74 -4.35
N ILE A 38 2.17 9.38 -3.39
CA ILE A 38 3.31 10.21 -2.98
C ILE A 38 4.35 10.27 -4.10
N ASP A 39 4.60 9.17 -4.79
CA ASP A 39 5.44 9.13 -5.98
C ASP A 39 4.94 10.11 -7.06
N ALA A 40 3.65 10.05 -7.40
CA ALA A 40 3.05 10.98 -8.36
C ALA A 40 3.17 12.45 -7.91
N ILE A 41 3.00 12.76 -6.61
CA ILE A 41 3.18 14.13 -6.12
C ILE A 41 4.66 14.54 -6.20
N VAL A 42 5.55 13.77 -5.58
CA VAL A 42 6.93 14.17 -5.34
C VAL A 42 7.75 14.03 -6.61
N LEU A 43 7.73 12.86 -7.26
CA LEU A 43 8.58 12.58 -8.41
C LEU A 43 7.97 13.12 -9.71
N HIS A 44 6.64 13.03 -9.91
CA HIS A 44 6.02 13.51 -11.15
C HIS A 44 5.70 15.02 -11.14
N MET A 45 5.25 15.59 -10.01
CA MET A 45 4.76 16.98 -9.99
C MET A 45 5.78 17.97 -9.41
N LEU A 46 6.35 17.67 -8.23
CA LEU A 46 7.27 18.59 -7.55
C LEU A 46 8.66 18.57 -8.19
N LEU A 47 9.23 17.38 -8.36
CA LEU A 47 10.56 17.21 -8.94
C LEU A 47 10.52 17.09 -10.46
N GLN A 48 9.41 16.62 -11.02
CA GLN A 48 9.22 16.39 -12.46
C GLN A 48 10.35 15.56 -13.07
N TRP A 49 10.86 14.59 -12.30
CA TRP A 49 11.93 13.72 -12.79
C TRP A 49 11.41 12.81 -13.88
N HIS A 50 10.21 12.30 -13.72
CA HIS A 50 9.55 11.46 -14.69
C HIS A 50 8.04 11.63 -14.63
N HIS A 51 7.37 11.18 -15.68
CA HIS A 51 5.92 11.03 -15.71
C HIS A 51 5.60 9.61 -16.17
N LEU A 52 4.38 9.14 -15.91
CA LEU A 52 3.98 7.75 -16.13
C LEU A 52 4.36 7.24 -17.51
N VAL A 53 4.18 8.06 -18.56
CA VAL A 53 4.39 7.67 -19.97
C VAL A 53 5.54 8.44 -20.64
N SER A 54 6.43 9.06 -19.85
CA SER A 54 7.47 9.97 -20.35
C SER A 54 8.53 9.31 -21.26
N GLY A 55 8.72 8.00 -21.14
CA GLY A 55 9.53 7.18 -22.05
C GLY A 55 8.88 6.95 -23.42
N ARG A 56 7.58 7.23 -23.57
CA ARG A 56 6.82 7.11 -24.83
C ARG A 56 6.35 8.46 -25.38
N VAL A 57 6.14 9.43 -24.50
CA VAL A 57 5.66 10.77 -24.84
C VAL A 57 6.64 11.80 -24.26
N PRO A 58 7.36 12.57 -25.09
CA PRO A 58 8.34 13.54 -24.61
C PRO A 58 7.70 14.60 -23.69
N SER A 59 8.28 14.83 -22.52
CA SER A 59 7.82 15.85 -21.56
C SER A 59 8.37 17.25 -21.83
N ASN A 60 9.28 17.42 -22.78
CA ASN A 60 9.94 18.70 -23.12
C ASN A 60 9.14 19.59 -24.09
N THR A 61 7.91 19.19 -24.45
CA THR A 61 6.99 20.00 -25.25
C THR A 61 5.71 20.21 -24.46
N LEU A 62 5.02 21.34 -24.67
CA LEU A 62 3.77 21.62 -23.95
C LEU A 62 2.72 20.52 -24.15
N VAL A 63 2.50 20.09 -25.40
CA VAL A 63 1.52 19.05 -25.72
C VAL A 63 1.91 17.70 -25.10
N GLY A 64 3.19 17.36 -25.14
CA GLY A 64 3.69 16.12 -24.54
C GLY A 64 3.60 16.14 -23.02
N LEU A 65 3.91 17.27 -22.37
CA LEU A 65 3.74 17.46 -20.94
C LEU A 65 2.27 17.34 -20.51
N GLN A 66 1.35 17.99 -21.23
CA GLN A 66 -0.09 17.88 -20.97
C GLN A 66 -0.58 16.43 -21.01
N ARG A 67 -0.12 15.64 -21.99
CA ARG A 67 -0.45 14.21 -22.09
C ARG A 67 0.12 13.40 -20.92
N ASN A 68 1.36 13.68 -20.53
CA ASN A 68 2.00 13.04 -19.38
C ASN A 68 1.22 13.33 -18.09
N VAL A 69 0.87 14.61 -17.84
CA VAL A 69 0.10 15.03 -16.67
C VAL A 69 -1.29 14.37 -16.62
N VAL A 70 -1.95 14.18 -17.77
CA VAL A 70 -3.21 13.42 -17.81
C VAL A 70 -3.00 11.99 -17.32
N TRP A 71 -1.95 11.31 -17.79
CA TRP A 71 -1.66 9.93 -17.38
C TRP A 71 -1.20 9.83 -15.92
N ASP A 72 -0.48 10.83 -15.41
CA ASP A 72 -0.17 10.94 -13.98
C ASP A 72 -1.44 11.10 -13.14
N GLY A 73 -2.40 11.89 -13.63
CA GLY A 73 -3.72 12.04 -13.02
C GLY A 73 -4.50 10.72 -13.00
N VAL A 74 -4.44 9.94 -14.08
CA VAL A 74 -5.06 8.60 -14.14
C VAL A 74 -4.41 7.63 -13.15
N LEU A 75 -3.08 7.60 -13.07
CA LEU A 75 -2.36 6.81 -12.06
C LEU A 75 -2.77 7.24 -10.65
N SER A 76 -2.77 8.55 -10.39
CA SER A 76 -3.12 9.13 -9.10
C SER A 76 -4.55 8.77 -8.69
N ALA A 77 -5.52 8.85 -9.60
CA ALA A 77 -6.89 8.44 -9.35
C ALA A 77 -6.99 6.94 -9.02
N GLY A 78 -6.24 6.09 -9.73
CA GLY A 78 -6.13 4.67 -9.43
C GLY A 78 -5.57 4.40 -8.03
N MET A 79 -4.48 5.07 -7.66
CA MET A 79 -3.89 4.96 -6.33
C MET A 79 -4.82 5.47 -5.23
N TRP A 80 -5.55 6.55 -5.49
CA TRP A 80 -6.58 7.07 -4.57
C TRP A 80 -7.70 6.04 -4.35
N LEU A 81 -8.15 5.36 -5.41
CA LEU A 81 -9.14 4.30 -5.30
C LEU A 81 -8.62 3.12 -4.45
N VAL A 82 -7.34 2.74 -4.62
CA VAL A 82 -6.71 1.70 -3.79
C VAL A 82 -6.71 2.10 -2.31
N ILE A 83 -6.40 3.36 -1.98
CA ILE A 83 -6.50 3.89 -0.61
C ILE A 83 -7.94 3.80 -0.09
N VAL A 84 -8.93 4.24 -0.87
CA VAL A 84 -10.36 4.19 -0.49
C VAL A 84 -10.80 2.76 -0.20
N VAL A 85 -10.41 1.80 -1.04
CA VAL A 85 -10.72 0.37 -0.81
C VAL A 85 -10.06 -0.10 0.48
N GLY A 86 -8.79 0.25 0.74
CA GLY A 86 -8.10 -0.07 1.99
C GLY A 86 -8.80 0.51 3.22
N LEU A 87 -9.25 1.76 3.16
CA LEU A 87 -10.03 2.41 4.22
C LEU A 87 -11.40 1.76 4.41
N ALA A 88 -12.08 1.37 3.33
CA ALA A 88 -13.37 0.68 3.41
C ALA A 88 -13.24 -0.71 4.06
N VAL A 89 -12.17 -1.44 3.73
CA VAL A 89 -11.84 -2.74 4.37
C VAL A 89 -11.54 -2.53 5.86
N LEU A 90 -10.77 -1.50 6.21
CA LEU A 90 -10.48 -1.15 7.61
C LEU A 90 -11.77 -0.82 8.38
N TRP A 91 -12.58 0.08 7.83
CA TRP A 91 -13.84 0.54 8.42
C TRP A 91 -14.79 -0.63 8.66
N ARG A 92 -15.00 -1.48 7.66
CA ARG A 92 -15.86 -2.67 7.79
C ARG A 92 -15.34 -3.63 8.86
N SER A 93 -14.03 -3.76 9.02
CA SER A 93 -13.44 -4.63 10.02
C SER A 93 -13.72 -4.15 11.45
N VAL A 94 -13.59 -2.83 11.68
CA VAL A 94 -13.89 -2.20 12.97
C VAL A 94 -15.39 -2.28 13.30
N GLN A 95 -16.26 -2.12 12.29
CA GLN A 95 -17.72 -2.24 12.48
C GLN A 95 -18.17 -3.66 12.86
N GLN A 96 -17.46 -4.70 12.39
CA GLN A 96 -17.81 -6.10 12.66
C GLN A 96 -17.34 -6.57 14.04
N ALA A 97 -16.21 -6.06 14.51
CA ALA A 97 -15.71 -6.27 15.86
C ALA A 97 -14.94 -5.02 16.28
N PRO A 98 -15.38 -4.28 17.30
CA PRO A 98 -14.72 -3.05 17.76
C PRO A 98 -13.42 -3.34 18.54
N ILE A 99 -12.72 -4.42 18.18
CA ILE A 99 -11.45 -4.86 18.75
C ILE A 99 -10.40 -4.67 17.66
N VAL A 100 -9.38 -3.87 17.93
CA VAL A 100 -8.24 -3.68 17.03
C VAL A 100 -7.24 -4.81 17.24
N PRO A 101 -7.01 -5.69 16.24
CA PRO A 101 -6.24 -6.92 16.44
C PRO A 101 -4.73 -6.75 16.23
N LEU A 102 -4.29 -5.58 15.78
CA LEU A 102 -2.90 -5.26 15.51
C LEU A 102 -2.45 -4.15 16.45
N THR A 103 -1.21 -4.24 16.96
CA THR A 103 -0.56 -3.08 17.54
C THR A 103 -0.40 -1.98 16.49
N THR A 104 -0.30 -0.72 16.91
CA THR A 104 -0.02 0.40 15.99
C THR A 104 1.24 0.13 15.16
N SER A 105 2.29 -0.41 15.79
CA SER A 105 3.52 -0.83 15.11
C SER A 105 3.23 -1.85 14.00
N ALA A 106 2.48 -2.91 14.30
CA ALA A 106 2.18 -3.94 13.31
C ALA A 106 1.35 -3.37 12.15
N PHE A 107 0.37 -2.49 12.41
CA PHE A 107 -0.42 -1.86 11.36
C PHE A 107 0.42 -0.93 10.46
N VAL A 108 1.27 -0.09 11.06
CA VAL A 108 2.24 0.73 10.31
C VAL A 108 3.19 -0.16 9.51
N GLY A 109 3.58 -1.31 10.05
CA GLY A 109 4.37 -2.31 9.32
C GLY A 109 3.71 -2.77 8.02
N TRP A 110 2.40 -3.03 8.04
CA TRP A 110 1.63 -3.38 6.83
C TRP A 110 1.53 -2.22 5.83
N ILE A 111 1.46 -0.97 6.31
CA ILE A 111 1.53 0.22 5.44
C ILE A 111 2.90 0.30 4.76
N LEU A 112 4.01 0.08 5.48
CA LEU A 112 5.35 0.09 4.88
C LEU A 112 5.55 -1.05 3.87
N ILE A 113 5.03 -2.25 4.17
CA ILE A 113 5.05 -3.37 3.22
C ILE A 113 4.25 -3.02 1.96
N GLY A 114 3.07 -2.40 2.11
CA GLY A 114 2.27 -1.92 1.00
C GLY A 114 3.03 -0.91 0.13
N TRP A 115 3.62 0.12 0.75
CA TRP A 115 4.39 1.14 0.04
C TRP A 115 5.57 0.51 -0.71
N GLY A 116 6.38 -0.31 -0.04
CA GLY A 116 7.48 -1.00 -0.70
C GLY A 116 6.98 -1.90 -1.84
N GLY A 117 5.82 -2.54 -1.67
CA GLY A 117 5.14 -3.29 -2.72
C GLY A 117 4.81 -2.46 -3.97
N PHE A 118 4.37 -1.21 -3.79
CA PHE A 118 4.20 -0.28 -4.92
C PHE A 118 5.52 0.01 -5.63
N GLN A 119 6.60 0.33 -4.90
CA GLN A 119 7.89 0.62 -5.54
C GLN A 119 8.43 -0.57 -6.34
N LEU A 120 8.29 -1.78 -5.82
CA LEU A 120 8.68 -2.98 -6.57
C LEU A 120 7.78 -3.19 -7.80
N PHE A 121 6.46 -2.96 -7.65
CA PHE A 121 5.53 -3.05 -8.78
C PHE A 121 5.89 -2.05 -9.88
N ASP A 122 6.12 -0.80 -9.54
CA ASP A 122 6.51 0.27 -10.45
C ASP A 122 7.84 -0.07 -11.17
N SER A 123 8.88 -0.42 -10.40
CA SER A 123 10.20 -0.80 -10.93
C SER A 123 10.14 -2.01 -11.88
N VAL A 124 9.28 -2.99 -11.59
CA VAL A 124 9.18 -4.18 -12.43
C VAL A 124 8.30 -3.90 -13.65
N PHE A 125 7.08 -3.43 -13.43
CA PHE A 125 6.08 -3.33 -14.50
C PHE A 125 6.29 -2.07 -15.35
N PHE A 126 6.40 -0.89 -14.76
CA PHE A 126 6.48 0.34 -15.52
C PHE A 126 7.88 0.61 -16.05
N HIS A 127 8.93 0.29 -15.29
CA HIS A 127 10.31 0.51 -15.75
C HIS A 127 10.83 -0.66 -16.58
N ALA A 128 10.94 -1.85 -15.99
CA ALA A 128 11.65 -2.96 -16.63
C ALA A 128 10.84 -3.64 -17.76
N LEU A 129 9.56 -3.93 -17.52
CA LEU A 129 8.73 -4.68 -18.48
C LEU A 129 8.14 -3.79 -19.57
N LEU A 130 7.56 -2.65 -19.19
CA LEU A 130 6.87 -1.76 -20.13
C LEU A 130 7.76 -0.62 -20.63
N GLY A 131 8.86 -0.28 -19.95
CA GLY A 131 9.74 0.82 -20.35
C GLY A 131 8.98 2.13 -20.53
N LEU A 132 8.06 2.43 -19.62
CA LEU A 132 7.23 3.64 -19.68
C LEU A 132 7.96 4.87 -19.17
N HIS A 133 8.90 4.72 -18.24
CA HIS A 133 9.75 5.77 -17.72
C HIS A 133 10.94 5.18 -16.94
N HIS A 134 11.86 6.07 -16.54
CA HIS A 134 12.93 5.81 -15.58
C HIS A 134 12.78 6.81 -14.42
N ILE A 135 13.25 6.48 -13.22
CA ILE A 135 13.01 7.29 -12.00
C ILE A 135 13.61 8.67 -12.19
N ARG A 136 14.78 8.72 -12.82
CA ARG A 136 15.41 9.97 -13.23
C ARG A 136 16.10 9.77 -14.58
N PRO A 137 15.52 10.25 -15.68
CA PRO A 137 16.13 10.21 -17.00
C PRO A 137 17.49 10.93 -17.02
N GLY A 138 18.42 10.41 -17.82
CA GLY A 138 19.78 10.95 -17.96
C GLY A 138 20.86 9.87 -17.84
N PRO A 139 22.15 10.24 -17.88
CA PRO A 139 23.27 9.29 -18.01
C PRO A 139 23.35 8.20 -16.92
N ASN A 140 22.76 8.43 -15.75
CA ASN A 140 22.83 7.53 -14.59
C ASN A 140 21.47 6.93 -14.20
N TYR A 141 20.49 6.88 -15.11
CA TYR A 141 19.13 6.43 -14.80
C TYR A 141 19.08 5.06 -14.11
N LEU A 142 19.97 4.12 -14.48
CA LEU A 142 20.06 2.80 -13.87
C LEU A 142 20.36 2.85 -12.36
N VAL A 143 21.13 3.83 -11.90
CA VAL A 143 21.44 3.99 -10.48
C VAL A 143 20.20 4.44 -9.71
N TYR A 144 19.40 5.33 -10.30
CA TYR A 144 18.16 5.80 -9.71
C TYR A 144 17.10 4.70 -9.66
N ASP A 145 16.93 3.96 -10.76
CA ASP A 145 16.01 2.83 -10.84
C ASP A 145 16.39 1.74 -9.82
N ALA A 146 17.68 1.39 -9.72
CA ALA A 146 18.16 0.43 -8.74
C ALA A 146 17.98 0.91 -7.29
N ALA A 147 18.26 2.19 -7.02
CA ALA A 147 18.09 2.75 -5.68
C ALA A 147 16.62 2.73 -5.25
N PHE A 148 15.70 3.13 -6.13
CA PHE A 148 14.27 3.11 -5.86
C PHE A 148 13.76 1.69 -5.60
N PHE A 149 14.19 0.72 -6.42
CA PHE A 149 13.88 -0.69 -6.22
C PHE A 149 14.39 -1.22 -4.87
N LEU A 150 15.64 -0.90 -4.49
CA LEU A 150 16.22 -1.29 -3.22
C LEU A 150 15.52 -0.65 -2.01
N ILE A 151 15.11 0.62 -2.11
CA ILE A 151 14.31 1.28 -1.07
C ILE A 151 12.99 0.51 -0.87
N GLY A 152 12.39 -0.04 -1.94
CA GLY A 152 11.21 -0.89 -1.84
C GLY A 152 11.43 -2.11 -0.93
N PHE A 153 12.54 -2.82 -1.10
CA PHE A 153 12.91 -3.93 -0.22
C PHE A 153 13.20 -3.48 1.21
N VAL A 154 13.84 -2.33 1.41
CA VAL A 154 14.08 -1.78 2.75
C VAL A 154 12.75 -1.48 3.45
N LEU A 155 11.78 -0.85 2.77
CA LEU A 155 10.46 -0.58 3.33
C LEU A 155 9.72 -1.87 3.70
N ILE A 156 9.76 -2.89 2.85
CA ILE A 156 9.18 -4.21 3.15
C ILE A 156 9.89 -4.86 4.34
N GLY A 157 11.21 -4.82 4.39
CA GLY A 157 12.00 -5.39 5.49
C GLY A 157 11.71 -4.72 6.83
N LEU A 158 11.71 -3.39 6.88
CA LEU A 158 11.34 -2.61 8.06
C LEU A 158 9.90 -2.89 8.47
N GLY A 159 8.97 -2.88 7.51
CA GLY A 159 7.58 -3.20 7.78
C GLY A 159 7.40 -4.60 8.35
N PHE A 160 8.08 -5.60 7.79
CA PHE A 160 8.08 -6.97 8.30
C PHE A 160 8.58 -7.02 9.75
N LEU A 161 9.69 -6.37 10.08
CA LEU A 161 10.20 -6.29 11.45
C LEU A 161 9.16 -5.68 12.41
N MET A 162 8.45 -4.62 11.99
CA MET A 162 7.41 -3.99 12.79
C MET A 162 6.19 -4.88 13.03
N THR A 163 5.90 -5.83 12.12
CA THR A 163 4.84 -6.84 12.31
C THR A 163 5.22 -7.95 13.28
N ARG A 164 6.50 -8.13 13.65
CA ARG A 164 6.93 -9.21 14.54
C ARG A 164 6.56 -8.94 16.00
N ASN A 165 6.42 -7.67 16.39
CA ASN A 165 5.97 -7.25 17.73
C ASN A 165 4.44 -7.38 17.90
N GLN A 166 3.80 -8.25 17.12
CA GLN A 166 2.36 -8.51 17.18
C GLN A 166 2.01 -9.56 18.25
N VAL A 167 3.00 -10.32 18.73
CA VAL A 167 2.86 -11.28 19.82
C VAL A 167 3.59 -10.71 21.02
N ASP A 168 2.82 -10.23 22.02
CA ASP A 168 3.14 -10.15 23.45
C ASP A 168 2.03 -9.31 24.14
N GLY A 169 0.84 -9.89 24.21
CA GLY A 169 -0.33 -9.35 24.91
C GLY A 169 -1.29 -10.46 25.27
#